data_AF-A0A9D1LJH6-F1
#
_entry.id   AF-A0A9D1LJH6-F1
#
_cell.length_a   1.000
_cell.length_b   1.000
_cell.length_c   1.000
_cell.angle_alpha   90.00
_cell.angle_beta   90.00
_cell.angle_gamma   90.00
#
_symmetry.space_group_name_H-M   'P 1'
#
loop_
_entity.id
_entity.type
_entity.pdbx_description
1 polymer ?
#
loop_
_entity_poly.entity_id
_entity_poly.type
_entity_poly.pdbx_seq_one_letter_code
_entity_poly.pdbx_strand_id
1 'polypeptide(L)'
;MLHIKQAVVVEGRYDKIALSAVLDAPILTTEGFRIFSDKEKAATLAHLAKTRGLVVITDSDSAGFRIRNYIKSVTRDENVLHLYIPQIIGRERRKSAPSKEGFLGVEGFSPQQLEALLRRQGLTDDRDTQAAPPFTPAQFYQLGLNGQEGSAQKRQKVLAHFGLPSYLSAKAMRTILHCYTDYEGLAALCETL
;
A
#
# COMPACT_ATOMS: atom_id res chain seq x y z
N MET A 1 18.57 -5.58 -4.70
CA MET A 1 17.80 -6.23 -3.63
C MET A 1 17.79 -5.29 -2.44
N LEU A 2 16.60 -4.97 -1.93
CA LEU A 2 16.36 -4.10 -0.80
C LEU A 2 16.50 -4.90 0.50
N HIS A 3 17.38 -4.47 1.40
CA HIS A 3 17.62 -5.07 2.70
C HIS A 3 16.86 -4.28 3.75
N ILE A 4 15.81 -4.89 4.31
CA ILE A 4 14.98 -4.21 5.31
C ILE A 4 14.89 -5.00 6.59
N LYS A 5 14.92 -4.26 7.71
CA LYS A 5 14.76 -4.87 9.02
C LYS A 5 13.33 -5.32 9.25
N GLN A 6 12.29 -4.78 8.61
CA GLN A 6 10.91 -5.14 8.87
C GLN A 6 10.57 -6.53 8.33
N ALA A 7 9.54 -7.18 8.85
CA ALA A 7 8.95 -8.35 8.21
C ALA A 7 7.84 -7.91 7.24
N VAL A 8 7.71 -8.61 6.11
CA VAL A 8 6.76 -8.28 5.04
C VAL A 8 5.60 -9.26 5.08
N VAL A 9 4.37 -8.75 4.99
CA VAL A 9 3.14 -9.55 4.96
C VAL A 9 2.47 -9.37 3.60
N VAL A 10 2.20 -10.49 2.94
CA VAL A 10 1.55 -10.57 1.62
C VAL A 10 0.39 -11.54 1.65
N GLU A 11 -0.49 -11.48 0.65
CA GLU A 11 -1.67 -12.34 0.60
C GLU A 11 -1.33 -13.79 0.25
N GLY A 12 -0.61 -13.97 -0.86
CA GLY A 12 -0.38 -15.26 -1.48
C GLY A 12 1.08 -15.67 -1.61
N ARG A 13 1.27 -16.94 -1.97
CA ARG A 13 2.60 -17.51 -2.25
C ARG A 13 3.29 -16.83 -3.45
N TYR A 14 2.53 -16.43 -4.47
CA TYR A 14 3.10 -15.81 -5.67
C TYR A 14 3.61 -14.39 -5.40
N ASP A 15 2.90 -13.61 -4.59
CA ASP A 15 3.36 -12.30 -4.12
C ASP A 15 4.66 -12.44 -3.35
N LYS A 16 4.75 -13.47 -2.48
CA LYS A 16 5.98 -13.80 -1.76
C LYS A 16 7.13 -14.10 -2.74
N ILE A 17 6.90 -14.89 -3.78
CA ILE A 17 7.93 -15.20 -4.79
C ILE A 17 8.38 -13.93 -5.51
N ALA A 18 7.45 -13.09 -5.95
CA ALA A 18 7.75 -11.85 -6.66
C ALA A 18 8.55 -10.88 -5.78
N LEU A 19 8.15 -10.72 -4.52
CA LEU A 19 8.82 -9.84 -3.57
C LEU A 19 10.16 -10.40 -3.08
N SER A 20 10.33 -11.72 -2.95
CA SER A 20 11.63 -12.34 -2.63
C SER A 20 12.70 -12.10 -3.70
N ALA A 21 12.32 -11.76 -4.93
CA ALA A 21 13.28 -11.37 -5.97
C ALA A 21 13.87 -9.97 -5.75
N VAL A 22 13.21 -9.13 -4.95
CA VAL A 22 13.58 -7.72 -4.74
C VAL A 22 13.87 -7.37 -3.29
N LEU A 23 13.44 -8.18 -2.32
CA LEU A 23 13.58 -7.94 -0.88
C LEU A 23 14.37 -9.05 -0.19
N ASP A 24 15.31 -8.63 0.64
CA ASP A 24 15.97 -9.44 1.66
C ASP A 24 15.32 -9.19 3.03
N ALA A 25 14.22 -9.89 3.28
CA ALA A 25 13.47 -9.81 4.53
C ALA A 25 12.59 -11.06 4.72
N PRO A 26 12.16 -11.38 5.96
CA PRO A 26 11.14 -12.39 6.19
C PRO A 26 9.83 -11.97 5.51
N ILE A 27 9.33 -12.82 4.62
CA ILE A 27 8.04 -12.64 3.96
C ILE A 27 7.06 -13.71 4.45
N LEU A 28 6.00 -13.26 5.11
CA LEU A 28 4.89 -14.08 5.62
C LEU A 28 3.68 -13.95 4.70
N THR A 29 2.95 -15.04 4.51
CA THR A 29 1.72 -15.07 3.72
C THR A 29 0.50 -15.17 4.63
N THR A 30 -0.56 -14.43 4.33
CA THR A 30 -1.84 -14.54 5.05
C THR A 30 -2.64 -15.77 4.63
N GLU A 31 -2.32 -16.35 3.46
CA GLU A 31 -3.06 -17.44 2.83
C GLU A 31 -4.52 -17.02 2.56
N GLY A 32 -4.68 -15.82 1.99
CA GLY A 32 -5.98 -15.19 1.77
C GLY A 32 -6.70 -14.93 3.09
N PHE A 33 -7.93 -15.44 3.20
CA PHE A 33 -8.80 -15.23 4.36
C PHE A 33 -8.54 -16.17 5.55
N ARG A 34 -7.61 -17.13 5.44
CA ARG A 34 -7.26 -18.01 6.57
C ARG A 34 -6.73 -17.22 7.78
N ILE A 35 -6.11 -16.07 7.54
CA ILE A 35 -5.63 -15.17 8.59
C ILE A 35 -6.71 -14.75 9.59
N PHE A 36 -7.99 -14.75 9.22
CA PHE A 36 -9.08 -14.35 10.12
C PHE A 36 -9.35 -15.37 11.23
N SER A 37 -9.09 -16.65 10.99
CA SER A 37 -9.27 -17.74 11.96
C SER A 37 -7.97 -18.22 12.59
N ASP A 38 -6.83 -17.90 11.98
CA ASP A 38 -5.50 -18.30 12.41
C ASP A 38 -4.94 -17.39 13.53
N LYS A 39 -5.30 -17.73 14.78
CA LYS A 39 -4.90 -16.97 15.97
C LYS A 39 -3.39 -16.94 16.19
N GLU A 40 -2.70 -18.02 15.87
CA GLU A 40 -1.24 -18.11 16.04
C GLU A 40 -0.52 -17.19 15.06
N LYS A 41 -0.95 -17.18 13.79
CA LYS A 41 -0.41 -16.26 12.79
C LYS A 41 -0.73 -14.81 13.14
N ALA A 42 -1.96 -14.51 13.58
CA ALA A 42 -2.32 -13.17 14.04
C ALA A 42 -1.45 -12.70 15.22
N ALA A 43 -1.21 -13.56 16.22
CA ALA A 43 -0.34 -13.27 17.35
C ALA A 43 1.12 -13.05 16.90
N THR A 44 1.60 -13.85 15.95
CA THR A 44 2.94 -13.70 15.36
C THR A 44 3.08 -12.35 14.66
N LEU A 45 2.08 -11.93 13.86
CA LEU A 45 2.09 -10.61 13.22
C LEU A 45 2.10 -9.48 14.25
N ALA A 46 1.26 -9.56 15.28
CA ALA A 46 1.23 -8.56 16.35
C ALA A 46 2.57 -8.48 17.10
N HIS A 47 3.24 -9.61 17.33
CA HIS A 47 4.56 -9.65 17.94
C HIS A 47 5.63 -9.00 17.04
N LEU A 48 5.67 -9.38 15.75
CA LEU A 48 6.61 -8.83 14.77
C LEU A 48 6.46 -7.32 14.59
N ALA A 49 5.22 -6.80 14.60
CA ALA A 49 4.96 -5.37 14.54
C ALA A 49 5.72 -4.63 15.65
N LYS A 50 5.65 -5.14 16.88
CA LYS A 50 6.29 -4.52 18.06
C LYS A 50 7.80 -4.67 18.07
N THR A 51 8.33 -5.83 17.70
CA THR A 51 9.76 -6.14 17.87
C THR A 51 10.63 -5.76 16.68
N ARG A 52 10.08 -5.85 15.47
CA ARG A 52 10.81 -5.73 14.20
C ARG A 52 10.22 -4.66 13.27
N GLY A 53 8.91 -4.43 13.39
CA GLY A 53 8.11 -3.66 12.45
C GLY A 53 7.56 -4.53 11.33
N LEU A 54 6.42 -4.12 10.79
CA LEU A 54 5.76 -4.81 9.69
C LEU A 54 5.59 -3.92 8.47
N VAL A 55 5.71 -4.51 7.29
CA VAL A 55 5.34 -3.93 6.01
C VAL A 55 4.21 -4.76 5.42
N VAL A 56 3.05 -4.15 5.20
CA VAL A 56 1.88 -4.83 4.65
C VAL A 56 1.73 -4.45 3.18
N ILE A 57 1.84 -5.45 2.29
CA ILE A 57 1.66 -5.32 0.85
C ILE A 57 0.53 -6.27 0.46
N THR A 58 -0.66 -5.73 0.21
CA THR A 58 -1.81 -6.49 -0.29
C THR A 58 -2.24 -5.95 -1.64
N ASP A 59 -2.93 -6.81 -2.40
CA ASP A 59 -3.54 -6.43 -3.66
C ASP A 59 -4.52 -5.27 -3.48
N SER A 60 -4.65 -4.46 -4.53
CA SER A 60 -5.48 -3.26 -4.53
C SER A 60 -6.93 -3.55 -4.88
N ASP A 61 -7.44 -4.64 -4.31
CA ASP A 61 -8.82 -5.10 -4.45
C ASP A 61 -9.52 -5.18 -3.07
N SER A 62 -10.79 -5.58 -3.08
CA SER A 62 -11.60 -5.76 -1.88
C SER A 62 -11.09 -6.85 -0.93
N ALA A 63 -10.45 -7.91 -1.42
CA ALA A 63 -9.90 -8.97 -0.59
C ALA A 63 -8.67 -8.47 0.18
N GLY A 64 -7.72 -7.86 -0.54
CA GLY A 64 -6.53 -7.22 0.01
C GLY A 64 -6.88 -6.09 0.97
N PHE A 65 -7.95 -5.33 0.73
CA PHE A 65 -8.45 -4.31 1.67
C PHE A 65 -8.93 -4.92 2.99
N ARG A 66 -9.71 -6.01 2.94
CA ARG A 66 -10.20 -6.70 4.15
C ARG A 66 -9.06 -7.29 4.97
N ILE A 67 -8.10 -7.94 4.31
CA ILE A 67 -6.92 -8.52 4.96
C ILE A 67 -6.08 -7.41 5.62
N ARG A 68 -5.82 -6.31 4.91
CA ARG A 68 -5.10 -5.15 5.44
C ARG A 68 -5.76 -4.58 6.71
N ASN A 69 -7.08 -4.40 6.69
CA ASN A 69 -7.81 -3.87 7.85
C ASN A 69 -7.79 -4.82 9.04
N TYR A 70 -7.82 -6.13 8.80
CA TYR A 70 -7.66 -7.11 9.86
C TYR A 70 -6.25 -7.06 10.47
N ILE A 71 -5.21 -7.00 9.64
CA ILE A 71 -3.82 -6.85 10.11
C ILE A 71 -3.69 -5.56 10.94
N LYS A 72 -4.25 -4.46 10.46
CA LYS A 72 -4.32 -3.18 11.19
C LYS A 72 -4.98 -3.34 12.56
N SER A 73 -6.06 -4.11 12.66
CA SER A 73 -6.76 -4.37 13.93
C SER A 73 -5.91 -5.20 14.89
N VAL A 74 -5.32 -6.32 14.44
CA VAL A 74 -4.55 -7.22 15.34
C VAL A 74 -3.23 -6.62 15.79
N THR A 75 -2.60 -5.80 14.94
CA THR A 75 -1.35 -5.08 15.25
C THR A 75 -1.56 -3.76 15.97
N ARG A 76 -2.81 -3.28 16.04
CA ARG A 76 -3.17 -1.92 16.50
C ARG A 76 -2.51 -0.81 15.68
N ASP A 77 -2.08 -1.10 14.46
CA ASP A 77 -1.39 -0.16 13.56
C ASP A 77 -0.06 0.38 14.13
N GLU A 78 0.53 -0.32 15.11
CA GLU A 78 1.75 0.09 15.79
C GLU A 78 2.98 -0.42 15.02
N ASN A 79 3.85 0.50 14.56
CA ASN A 79 5.06 0.18 13.79
C ASN A 79 4.76 -0.68 12.54
N VAL A 80 3.66 -0.36 11.87
CA VAL A 80 3.22 -0.99 10.61
C VAL A 80 3.25 0.03 9.48
N LEU A 81 4.04 -0.26 8.45
CA LEU A 81 4.02 0.46 7.18
C LEU A 81 3.03 -0.21 6.22
N HIS A 82 2.05 0.55 5.77
CA HIS A 82 1.06 0.10 4.79
C HIS A 82 1.44 0.58 3.40
N LEU A 83 1.94 -0.34 2.56
CA LEU A 83 2.27 -0.07 1.17
C LEU A 83 1.08 -0.39 0.27
N TYR A 84 0.81 0.49 -0.69
CA TYR A 84 -0.33 0.36 -1.60
C TYR A 84 0.15 0.07 -3.02
N ILE A 85 -0.39 -0.98 -3.62
CA ILE A 85 -0.12 -1.30 -5.02
C ILE A 85 -0.98 -0.40 -5.92
N PRO A 86 -0.49 0.07 -7.07
CA PRO A 86 -1.36 0.81 -7.99
C PRO A 86 -2.44 -0.09 -8.61
N GLN A 87 -3.66 0.43 -8.77
CA GLN A 87 -4.75 -0.21 -9.50
C GLN A 87 -4.49 -0.11 -11.02
N ILE A 88 -3.75 -1.08 -11.54
CA ILE A 88 -3.46 -1.20 -12.98
C ILE A 88 -4.34 -2.30 -13.56
N ILE A 89 -5.10 -2.00 -14.62
CA ILE A 89 -5.90 -3.00 -15.31
C ILE A 89 -4.96 -4.04 -15.94
N GLY A 90 -5.20 -5.32 -15.64
CA GLY A 90 -4.34 -6.38 -16.13
C GLY A 90 -4.74 -7.76 -15.66
N ARG A 91 -3.95 -8.74 -16.08
CA ARG A 91 -4.10 -10.15 -15.71
C ARG A 91 -2.72 -10.73 -15.45
N GLU A 92 -2.57 -11.43 -14.33
CA GLU A 92 -1.33 -12.12 -14.00
C GLU A 92 -1.11 -13.27 -14.99
N ARG A 93 0.14 -13.48 -15.43
CA ARG A 93 0.47 -14.44 -16.50
C ARG A 93 -0.06 -15.85 -16.25
N ARG A 94 -0.14 -16.26 -14.98
CA ARG A 94 -0.65 -17.58 -14.57
C ARG A 94 -2.16 -17.73 -14.62
N LYS A 95 -2.93 -16.64 -14.63
CA LYS A 95 -4.40 -16.68 -14.61
C LYS A 95 -4.94 -16.65 -16.03
N SER A 96 -6.00 -17.43 -16.28
CA SER A 96 -6.70 -17.44 -17.57
C SER A 96 -7.65 -16.25 -17.73
N ALA A 97 -8.11 -15.67 -16.63
CA ALA A 97 -8.96 -14.47 -16.57
C ALA A 97 -8.38 -13.45 -15.56
N PRO A 98 -8.66 -12.14 -15.73
CA PRO A 98 -8.28 -11.14 -14.74
C PRO A 98 -8.96 -11.38 -13.38
N SER A 99 -8.48 -10.67 -12.35
CA SER A 99 -9.13 -10.66 -11.04
C SER A 99 -10.57 -10.13 -11.15
N LYS A 100 -11.39 -10.34 -10.10
CA LYS A 100 -12.79 -9.88 -10.08
C LYS A 100 -12.92 -8.38 -10.33
N GLU A 101 -11.94 -7.60 -9.89
CA GLU A 101 -11.89 -6.14 -10.07
C GLU A 101 -11.06 -5.71 -11.29
N GLY A 102 -10.49 -6.66 -12.03
CA GLY A 102 -9.73 -6.40 -13.25
C GLY A 102 -8.31 -5.88 -13.03
N PHE A 103 -7.88 -5.73 -11.77
CA PHE A 103 -6.56 -5.20 -11.44
C PHE A 103 -5.50 -6.29 -11.35
N LEU A 104 -4.28 -5.89 -11.70
CA LEU A 104 -3.06 -6.68 -11.58
C LEU A 104 -2.64 -6.78 -10.11
N GLY A 105 -2.53 -7.99 -9.58
CA GLY A 105 -1.97 -8.23 -8.24
C GLY A 105 -0.46 -7.99 -8.17
N VAL A 106 0.11 -8.06 -6.97
CA VAL A 106 1.54 -7.85 -6.69
C VAL A 106 2.42 -8.72 -7.61
N GLU A 107 2.06 -10.01 -7.76
CA GLU A 107 2.80 -10.96 -8.60
C GLU A 107 2.90 -10.57 -10.08
N GLY A 108 2.03 -9.66 -10.56
CA GLY A 108 2.00 -9.22 -11.93
C GLY A 108 3.02 -8.13 -12.27
N PHE A 109 3.60 -7.48 -11.28
CA PHE A 109 4.61 -6.43 -11.47
C PHE A 109 5.99 -7.04 -11.75
N SER A 110 6.76 -6.42 -12.64
CA SER A 110 8.16 -6.79 -12.82
C SER A 110 8.99 -6.46 -11.56
N PRO A 111 10.11 -7.16 -11.32
CA PRO A 111 11.01 -6.83 -10.21
C PRO A 111 11.41 -5.35 -10.17
N GLN A 112 11.68 -4.73 -11.33
CA GLN A 112 12.06 -3.33 -11.43
C GLN A 112 10.91 -2.40 -11.01
N GLN A 113 9.67 -2.72 -11.40
CA GLN A 113 8.49 -1.94 -10.98
C GLN A 113 8.22 -2.08 -9.49
N LEU A 114 8.37 -3.30 -8.92
CA LEU A 114 8.24 -3.52 -7.49
C LEU A 114 9.31 -2.74 -6.73
N GLU A 115 10.59 -2.84 -7.10
CA GLU A 115 11.66 -2.11 -6.43
C GLU A 115 11.43 -0.58 -6.48
N ALA A 116 11.04 -0.04 -7.64
CA ALA A 116 10.72 1.38 -7.77
C ALA A 116 9.53 1.81 -6.89
N LEU A 117 8.48 0.97 -6.81
CA LEU A 117 7.31 1.23 -5.96
C LEU A 117 7.66 1.23 -4.48
N LEU A 118 8.42 0.22 -4.04
CA LEU A 118 8.87 0.07 -2.65
C LEU A 118 9.70 1.28 -2.22
N ARG A 119 10.71 1.65 -3.03
CA ARG A 119 11.56 2.82 -2.76
C ARG A 119 10.76 4.12 -2.71
N ARG A 120 9.84 4.31 -3.67
CA ARG A 120 8.98 5.50 -3.71
C ARG A 120 8.20 5.68 -2.42
N GLN A 121 7.65 4.61 -1.87
CA GLN A 121 6.83 4.65 -0.65
C GLN A 121 7.66 4.56 0.64
N GLY A 122 8.97 4.87 0.56
CA GLY A 122 9.85 5.01 1.72
C GLY A 122 10.48 3.71 2.22
N LEU A 123 10.29 2.59 1.51
CA LEU A 123 10.97 1.34 1.86
C LEU A 123 12.40 1.35 1.28
N THR A 124 13.38 1.64 2.13
CA THR A 124 14.79 1.82 1.77
C THR A 124 15.71 1.07 2.74
N ASP A 125 16.97 0.87 2.34
CA ASP A 125 17.98 0.06 3.04
C ASP A 125 18.62 0.78 4.25
N ASP A 126 17.89 1.64 4.95
CA ASP A 126 18.37 2.45 6.10
C ASP A 126 19.52 3.44 5.78
N ARG A 127 19.59 3.97 4.55
CA ARG A 127 20.50 5.10 4.20
C ARG A 127 19.76 6.42 4.12
N ASP A 128 19.47 6.98 5.28
CA ASP A 128 19.30 8.43 5.54
C ASP A 128 18.55 9.28 4.48
N THR A 129 17.48 8.74 3.89
CA THR A 129 16.54 9.52 3.09
C THR A 129 15.42 10.01 4.01
N GLN A 130 15.45 11.29 4.36
CA GLN A 130 14.28 11.95 4.94
C GLN A 130 13.17 11.97 3.89
N ALA A 131 12.18 11.08 4.04
CA ALA A 131 10.97 11.15 3.26
C ALA A 131 10.25 12.47 3.58
N ALA A 132 9.69 13.12 2.55
CA ALA A 132 8.85 14.30 2.75
C ALA A 132 7.71 13.95 3.72
N PRO A 133 7.31 14.86 4.62
CA PRO A 133 6.24 14.56 5.55
C PRO A 133 4.92 14.36 4.80
N PRO A 134 4.00 13.53 5.34
CA PRO A 134 2.62 13.45 4.85
C PRO A 134 1.94 14.82 4.74
N PHE A 135 1.01 14.94 3.79
CA PHE A 135 0.17 16.14 3.71
C PHE A 135 -0.63 16.37 4.99
N THR A 136 -0.70 17.62 5.41
CA THR A 136 -1.47 18.03 6.58
C THR A 136 -2.98 18.06 6.27
N PRO A 137 -3.86 17.94 7.29
CA PRO A 137 -5.30 18.13 7.09
C PRO A 137 -5.65 19.52 6.52
N ALA A 138 -4.89 20.55 6.90
CA ALA A 138 -5.08 21.92 6.41
C ALA A 138 -4.79 22.04 4.90
N GLN A 139 -3.68 21.45 4.43
CA GLN A 139 -3.37 21.41 2.99
C GLN A 139 -4.47 20.69 2.20
N PHE A 140 -4.94 19.53 2.68
CA PHE A 140 -6.05 18.82 2.02
C PHE A 140 -7.35 19.62 2.01
N TYR A 141 -7.63 20.38 3.06
CA TYR A 141 -8.78 21.27 3.11
C TYR A 141 -8.65 22.39 2.07
N GLN A 142 -7.49 23.07 1.99
CA GLN A 142 -7.23 24.12 1.01
C GLN A 142 -7.39 23.64 -0.44
N LEU A 143 -7.01 22.40 -0.72
CA LEU A 143 -7.10 21.78 -2.05
C LEU A 143 -8.52 21.27 -2.40
N GLY A 144 -9.48 21.39 -1.48
CA GLY A 144 -10.84 20.86 -1.66
C GLY A 144 -10.89 19.32 -1.63
N LEU A 145 -9.92 18.67 -0.98
CA LEU A 145 -9.85 17.21 -0.84
C LEU A 145 -10.46 16.73 0.49
N ASN A 146 -10.84 17.64 1.40
CA ASN A 146 -11.45 17.30 2.68
C ASN A 146 -12.43 18.38 3.16
N GLY A 147 -13.53 17.97 3.80
CA GLY A 147 -14.45 18.86 4.51
C GLY A 147 -15.30 19.81 3.66
N GLN A 148 -15.22 19.73 2.33
CA GLN A 148 -15.99 20.55 1.39
C GLN A 148 -16.90 19.70 0.52
N GLU A 149 -17.94 20.31 -0.05
CA GLU A 149 -18.77 19.66 -1.07
C GLU A 149 -17.90 19.24 -2.26
N GLY A 150 -18.19 18.07 -2.86
CA GLY A 150 -17.37 17.55 -3.97
C GLY A 150 -16.02 16.93 -3.57
N SER A 151 -15.58 17.05 -2.30
CA SER A 151 -14.28 16.53 -1.85
C SER A 151 -14.11 15.02 -2.12
N ALA A 152 -15.18 14.24 -1.99
CA ALA A 152 -15.13 12.80 -2.23
C ALA A 152 -14.85 12.49 -3.71
N GLN A 153 -15.57 13.13 -4.63
CA GLN A 153 -15.38 12.97 -6.07
C GLN A 153 -13.99 13.46 -6.50
N LYS A 154 -13.53 14.59 -5.95
CA LYS A 154 -12.20 15.12 -6.25
C LYS A 154 -11.10 14.16 -5.79
N ARG A 155 -11.22 13.57 -4.59
CA ARG A 155 -10.29 12.52 -4.14
C ARG A 155 -10.26 11.31 -5.07
N GLN A 156 -11.41 10.84 -5.56
CA GLN A 156 -11.45 9.72 -6.51
C GLN A 156 -10.67 10.02 -7.80
N LYS A 157 -10.84 11.23 -8.34
CA LYS A 157 -10.08 11.67 -9.54
C LYS A 157 -8.57 11.71 -9.28
N VAL A 158 -8.14 12.25 -8.13
CA VAL A 158 -6.72 12.27 -7.75
C VAL A 158 -6.16 10.86 -7.54
N LEU A 159 -6.89 9.97 -6.87
CA LEU A 159 -6.48 8.58 -6.69
C LEU A 159 -6.31 7.88 -8.04
N ALA A 160 -7.27 8.06 -8.95
CA ALA A 160 -7.19 7.52 -10.30
C ALA A 160 -5.98 8.06 -11.09
N HIS A 161 -5.68 9.37 -10.97
CA HIS A 161 -4.53 9.99 -11.63
C HIS A 161 -3.20 9.33 -11.23
N PHE A 162 -3.01 9.03 -9.95
CA PHE A 162 -1.81 8.35 -9.45
C PHE A 162 -1.90 6.82 -9.48
N GLY A 163 -3.01 6.27 -9.98
CA GLY A 163 -3.31 4.84 -9.94
C GLY A 163 -3.42 4.27 -8.52
N LEU A 164 -3.66 5.08 -7.49
CA LEU A 164 -3.79 4.61 -6.11
C LEU A 164 -5.15 3.94 -5.88
N PRO A 165 -5.28 3.05 -4.87
CA PRO A 165 -6.53 2.37 -4.61
C PRO A 165 -7.70 3.33 -4.36
N SER A 166 -8.80 3.15 -5.10
CA SER A 166 -9.99 4.00 -5.01
C SER A 166 -10.65 4.02 -3.62
N TYR A 167 -10.41 2.99 -2.80
CA TYR A 167 -10.95 2.87 -1.45
C TYR A 167 -10.17 3.66 -0.38
N LEU A 168 -9.09 4.36 -0.74
CA LEU A 168 -8.29 5.10 0.26
C LEU A 168 -9.09 6.21 0.93
N SER A 169 -9.10 6.19 2.27
CA SER A 169 -9.63 7.30 3.07
C SER A 169 -8.81 8.57 2.89
N ALA A 170 -9.39 9.74 3.16
CA ALA A 170 -8.64 11.02 3.14
C ALA A 170 -7.40 10.97 4.04
N LYS A 171 -7.47 10.29 5.20
CA LYS A 171 -6.31 10.10 6.10
C LYS A 171 -5.22 9.27 5.44
N ALA A 172 -5.57 8.13 4.84
CA ALA A 172 -4.60 7.25 4.17
C ALA A 172 -4.00 7.91 2.92
N MET A 173 -4.81 8.67 2.18
CA MET A 173 -4.40 9.41 1.00
C MET A 173 -3.33 10.46 1.33
N ARG A 174 -3.47 11.20 2.45
CA ARG A 174 -2.45 12.13 2.95
C ARG A 174 -1.11 11.46 3.23
N THR A 175 -1.16 10.27 3.82
CA THR A 175 0.04 9.51 4.19
C THR A 175 0.75 8.88 3.00
N ILE A 176 0.14 8.82 1.82
CA ILE A 176 0.74 8.19 0.65
C ILE A 176 1.05 9.16 -0.49
N LEU A 177 0.24 10.21 -0.70
CA LEU A 177 0.40 11.09 -1.86
C LEU A 177 1.71 11.87 -1.85
N HIS A 178 2.28 12.16 -0.68
CA HIS A 178 3.58 12.84 -0.57
C HIS A 178 4.71 12.03 -1.24
N CYS A 179 4.52 10.72 -1.44
CA CYS A 179 5.44 9.86 -2.17
C CYS A 179 5.34 10.02 -3.70
N TYR A 180 4.30 10.68 -4.21
CA TYR A 180 3.99 10.77 -5.64
C TYR A 180 4.05 12.20 -6.17
N THR A 181 3.80 13.19 -5.31
CA THR A 181 3.79 14.61 -5.65
C THR A 181 4.05 15.46 -4.42
N ASP A 182 4.57 16.66 -4.63
CA ASP A 182 4.59 17.72 -3.62
C ASP A 182 3.27 18.51 -3.63
N TYR A 183 3.20 19.54 -2.79
CA TYR A 183 2.01 20.39 -2.67
C TYR A 183 1.69 21.14 -3.96
N GLU A 184 2.69 21.69 -4.64
CA GLU A 184 2.48 22.47 -5.86
C GLU A 184 1.95 21.59 -7.00
N GLY A 185 2.53 20.40 -7.20
CA GLY A 185 2.04 19.44 -8.17
C GLY A 185 0.63 18.94 -7.86
N LEU A 186 0.32 18.72 -6.57
CA LEU A 186 -1.04 18.33 -6.17
C LEU A 186 -2.04 19.47 -6.35
N ALA A 187 -1.64 20.72 -6.09
CA ALA A 187 -2.44 21.91 -6.30
C ALA A 187 -2.77 22.10 -7.78
N ALA A 188 -1.75 22.05 -8.65
CA ALA A 188 -1.93 22.16 -10.10
C ALA A 188 -2.87 21.06 -10.63
N LEU A 189 -2.71 19.81 -10.18
CA LEU A 189 -3.67 18.75 -10.52
C LEU A 189 -5.08 19.12 -10.06
N CYS A 190 -5.25 19.53 -8.80
CA CYS A 190 -6.54 19.86 -8.22
C CYS A 190 -7.27 21.03 -8.90
N GLU A 191 -6.57 21.93 -9.58
CA GLU A 191 -7.17 23.01 -10.37
C GLU A 191 -7.76 22.52 -11.69
N THR A 192 -7.28 21.38 -12.21
CA THR A 192 -7.73 20.79 -13.48
C THR A 192 -8.87 19.79 -13.34
N LEU A 193 -9.26 19.42 -12.10
CA LEU A 193 -10.23 18.36 -11.79
C LEU A 193 -11.63 18.89 -11.46
#